data_AF-A0AA95H5R2-F1
#
_entry.id   AF-A0AA95H5R2-F1
#
_cell.length_a   1.000
_cell.length_b   1.000
_cell.length_c   1.000
_cell.angle_alpha   90.00
_cell.angle_beta   90.00
_cell.angle_gamma   90.00
#
_symmetry.space_group_name_H-M   'P 1'
#
loop_
_entity.id
_entity.type
_entity.pdbx_description
1 polymer ?
#
loop_
_entity_poly.entity_id
_entity_poly.type
_entity_poly.pdbx_seq_one_letter_code
_entity_poly.pdbx_strand_id
1 'polypeptide(L)'
;MSINKSNRLGSSRWLHTTLVFSIVLMMLPSMVDAKSKAKTEEATADTAAAATVPAGMCPLNSGGPSLLGTKWRLQSVYGHEVPNELKITMAVSEHTMDGFSGCNTYAAHFVQVGNRGFKVSKIDQTREACDVIFPEPGAPSINVGNWEGNYLRVLRRAGSVQQENDNTLHFYDFNGKPSVIFVKAFGDLTADTPAEKTDNKVKAKDSKDKDKKASNASQNEASDKVVDNATQTDTTLGATAVKADEASEDSASFDVGTSEKAESATVAQAK
;
A
#
# COMPACT_ATOMS: atom_id res chain seq x y z
N MET A 1 10.49 -23.07 -43.98
CA MET A 1 9.39 -22.13 -44.31
C MET A 1 8.07 -22.85 -44.11
N SER A 2 7.36 -22.54 -43.03
CA SER A 2 5.99 -23.02 -42.83
C SER A 2 5.19 -21.86 -42.25
N ILE A 3 4.34 -21.29 -43.10
CA ILE A 3 3.44 -20.18 -42.80
C ILE A 3 2.18 -20.83 -42.23
N ASN A 4 1.88 -20.61 -40.94
CA ASN A 4 0.61 -21.06 -40.39
C ASN A 4 -0.31 -19.88 -40.14
N LYS A 5 -1.51 -20.04 -40.70
CA LYS A 5 -2.55 -19.05 -40.93
C LYS A 5 -3.22 -18.59 -39.64
N SER A 6 -3.50 -17.30 -39.62
CA SER A 6 -4.47 -16.56 -38.82
C SER A 6 -5.79 -17.30 -38.63
N ASN A 7 -6.36 -17.23 -37.41
CA ASN A 7 -7.79 -17.44 -37.20
C ASN A 7 -8.29 -16.93 -35.83
N ARG A 8 -9.43 -16.22 -35.93
CA ARG A 8 -10.44 -15.88 -34.90
C ARG A 8 -10.28 -14.55 -34.14
N LEU A 9 -10.74 -13.50 -34.84
CA LEU A 9 -11.44 -12.37 -34.24
C LEU A 9 -12.64 -12.87 -33.41
N GLY A 10 -12.52 -12.79 -32.08
CA GLY A 10 -13.64 -12.90 -31.15
C GLY A 10 -14.28 -11.53 -30.93
N SER A 11 -15.29 -11.23 -31.74
CA SER A 11 -16.18 -10.07 -31.58
C SER A 11 -17.00 -10.22 -30.29
N SER A 12 -16.52 -9.69 -29.17
CA SER A 12 -17.31 -9.60 -27.95
C SER A 12 -18.23 -8.38 -28.03
N ARG A 13 -19.45 -8.64 -28.48
CA ARG A 13 -20.58 -7.70 -28.48
C ARG A 13 -20.98 -7.42 -27.03
N TRP A 14 -20.46 -6.34 -26.45
CA TRP A 14 -21.05 -5.77 -25.25
C TRP A 14 -22.32 -5.02 -25.65
N LEU A 15 -23.45 -5.61 -25.27
CA LEU A 15 -24.77 -4.98 -25.34
C LEU A 15 -24.72 -3.68 -24.54
N HIS A 16 -24.89 -2.56 -25.24
CA HIS A 16 -25.23 -1.29 -24.63
C HIS A 16 -26.62 -1.42 -24.01
N THR A 17 -26.68 -1.70 -22.72
CA THR A 17 -27.91 -1.56 -21.95
C THR A 17 -28.12 -0.07 -21.70
N THR A 18 -28.77 0.60 -22.65
CA THR A 18 -29.31 1.95 -22.51
C THR A 18 -30.37 1.94 -21.40
N LEU A 19 -29.96 2.30 -20.19
CA LEU A 19 -30.86 2.57 -19.09
C LEU A 19 -31.46 3.96 -19.31
N VAL A 20 -32.71 3.98 -19.75
CA VAL A 20 -33.55 5.17 -19.87
C VAL A 20 -33.87 5.66 -18.45
N PHE A 21 -33.10 6.62 -17.94
CA PHE A 21 -33.51 7.38 -16.76
C PHE A 21 -34.57 8.40 -17.19
N SER A 22 -35.82 8.02 -17.00
CA SER A 22 -36.96 8.94 -17.07
C SER A 22 -36.76 10.09 -16.09
N ILE A 23 -36.60 11.27 -16.67
CA ILE A 23 -36.71 12.57 -16.02
C ILE A 23 -38.15 12.70 -15.51
N VAL A 24 -38.37 12.49 -14.21
CA VAL A 24 -39.59 12.94 -13.53
C VAL A 24 -39.28 14.28 -12.88
N LEU A 25 -39.58 15.32 -13.66
CA LEU A 25 -39.72 16.70 -13.24
C LEU A 25 -40.97 16.80 -12.34
N MET A 26 -40.81 16.85 -11.02
CA MET A 26 -41.86 17.33 -10.12
C MET A 26 -41.31 18.40 -9.18
N MET A 27 -41.64 19.64 -9.58
CA MET A 27 -42.27 20.68 -8.76
C MET A 27 -41.70 20.93 -7.35
N LEU A 28 -41.09 22.11 -7.23
CA LEU A 28 -40.76 22.83 -5.99
C LEU A 28 -41.93 22.90 -4.99
N PRO A 29 -41.60 23.10 -3.71
CA PRO A 29 -42.10 24.27 -3.01
C PRO A 29 -40.98 25.18 -2.50
N SER A 30 -41.12 26.45 -2.85
CA SER A 30 -40.63 27.61 -2.10
C SER A 30 -41.18 27.61 -0.66
N MET A 31 -40.60 28.47 0.20
CA MET A 31 -40.92 28.74 1.62
C MET A 31 -39.90 28.06 2.56
N VAL A 32 -39.27 28.71 3.55
CA VAL A 32 -39.54 29.97 4.26
C VAL A 32 -38.26 30.44 4.95
N ASP A 33 -38.09 31.76 5.01
CA ASP A 33 -37.14 32.48 5.85
C ASP A 33 -37.16 32.03 7.33
N ALA A 34 -36.12 31.31 7.75
CA ALA A 34 -35.80 31.13 9.16
C ALA A 34 -34.72 32.15 9.55
N LYS A 35 -35.18 33.26 10.12
CA LYS A 35 -34.38 34.27 10.82
C LYS A 35 -33.64 33.61 11.99
N SER A 36 -32.48 33.04 11.72
CA SER A 36 -31.61 32.48 12.75
C SER A 36 -30.96 33.63 13.52
N LYS A 37 -31.37 33.81 14.78
CA LYS A 37 -30.66 34.63 15.76
C LYS A 37 -29.24 34.08 15.84
N ALA A 38 -28.27 34.86 15.34
CA ALA A 38 -26.88 34.69 15.70
C ALA A 38 -26.75 34.87 17.22
N LYS A 39 -26.81 33.75 17.95
CA LYS A 39 -26.32 33.66 19.32
C LYS A 39 -24.81 33.61 19.16
N THR A 40 -24.17 34.75 19.42
CA THR A 40 -22.74 34.84 19.74
C THR A 40 -22.50 33.96 20.94
N GLU A 41 -22.18 32.70 20.67
CA GLU A 41 -21.61 31.78 21.64
C GLU A 41 -20.11 32.03 21.54
N GLU A 42 -19.58 32.70 22.55
CA GLU A 42 -18.14 32.79 22.78
C GLU A 42 -17.55 31.40 22.59
N ALA A 43 -16.65 31.30 21.61
CA ALA A 43 -15.77 30.16 21.48
C ALA A 43 -14.92 30.10 22.75
N THR A 44 -15.44 29.44 23.78
CA THR A 44 -14.61 28.87 24.83
C THR A 44 -13.69 27.91 24.09
N ALA A 45 -12.46 28.38 23.91
CA ALA A 45 -11.32 27.56 23.54
C ALA A 45 -11.19 26.50 24.62
N ASP A 46 -11.99 25.44 24.49
CA ASP A 46 -11.84 24.21 25.23
C ASP A 46 -10.50 23.66 24.76
N THR A 47 -9.48 24.06 25.51
CA THR A 47 -8.19 23.44 25.58
C THR A 47 -8.49 22.02 26.02
N ALA A 48 -8.81 21.17 25.05
CA ALA A 48 -9.03 19.76 25.24
C ALA A 48 -7.68 19.22 25.75
N ALA A 49 -7.56 19.19 27.07
CA ALA A 49 -6.46 18.58 27.77
C ALA A 49 -6.38 17.15 27.24
N ALA A 50 -5.36 16.89 26.44
CA ALA A 50 -5.08 15.59 25.88
C ALA A 50 -5.09 14.60 27.05
N ALA A 51 -6.11 13.75 27.09
CA ALA A 51 -6.22 12.72 28.10
C ALA A 51 -4.93 11.91 28.06
N THR A 52 -4.09 12.06 29.09
CA THR A 52 -2.80 11.41 29.19
C THR A 52 -3.06 9.92 29.29
N VAL A 53 -2.80 9.21 28.20
CA VAL A 53 -2.86 7.75 28.15
C VAL A 53 -1.84 7.22 29.17
N PRO A 54 -2.18 6.20 29.98
CA PRO A 54 -1.26 5.61 30.95
C PRO A 54 0.07 5.26 30.29
N ALA A 55 1.18 5.65 30.92
CA ALA A 55 2.52 5.32 30.47
C ALA A 55 2.65 3.80 30.30
N GLY A 56 3.10 3.36 29.12
CA GLY A 56 3.26 1.94 28.77
C GLY A 56 2.18 1.36 27.85
N MET A 57 1.15 2.13 27.48
CA MET A 57 0.21 1.71 26.42
C MET A 57 0.73 2.16 25.06
N CYS A 58 0.83 1.23 24.11
CA CYS A 58 1.15 1.56 22.72
C CYS A 58 0.13 2.55 22.16
N PRO A 59 0.56 3.71 21.63
CA PRO A 59 -0.36 4.71 21.11
C PRO A 59 -1.12 4.23 19.86
N LEU A 60 -0.66 3.14 19.24
CA LEU A 60 -1.32 2.49 18.10
C LEU A 60 -2.36 1.42 18.51
N ASN A 61 -2.64 1.21 19.80
CA ASN A 61 -3.59 0.20 20.24
C ASN A 61 -5.03 0.72 20.21
N SER A 62 -5.82 0.25 19.25
CA SER A 62 -7.22 0.62 19.04
C SER A 62 -8.23 -0.25 19.80
N GLY A 63 -7.79 -1.00 20.82
CA GLY A 63 -8.64 -1.84 21.67
C GLY A 63 -8.40 -3.35 21.54
N GLY A 64 -7.26 -3.75 20.97
CA GLY A 64 -6.82 -5.15 20.88
C GLY A 64 -5.57 -5.42 21.72
N PRO A 65 -4.90 -6.57 21.48
CA PRO A 65 -3.55 -6.81 22.00
C PRO A 65 -2.57 -5.71 21.59
N SER A 66 -1.51 -5.53 22.39
CA SER A 66 -0.45 -4.57 22.04
C SER A 66 0.22 -4.95 20.71
N LEU A 67 0.37 -3.98 19.81
CA LEU A 67 1.08 -4.17 18.54
C LEU A 67 2.60 -3.99 18.69
N LEU A 68 3.12 -3.62 19.87
CA LEU A 68 4.55 -3.37 20.05
C LEU A 68 5.39 -4.61 19.77
N GLY A 69 6.43 -4.44 18.95
CA GLY A 69 7.34 -5.51 18.55
C GLY A 69 6.77 -6.49 17.51
N THR A 70 5.54 -6.27 17.04
CA THR A 70 4.93 -7.13 16.01
C THR A 70 5.45 -6.78 14.62
N LYS A 71 5.51 -7.79 13.74
CA LYS A 71 5.94 -7.68 12.34
C LYS A 71 4.83 -8.15 11.40
N TRP A 72 4.67 -7.42 10.32
CA TRP A 72 3.55 -7.53 9.41
C TRP A 72 4.04 -7.44 7.96
N ARG A 73 3.37 -8.18 7.07
CA ARG A 73 3.57 -8.12 5.62
C ARG A 73 2.35 -7.47 4.98
N LEU A 74 2.58 -6.53 4.07
CA LEU A 74 1.50 -5.87 3.37
C LEU A 74 0.79 -6.87 2.45
N GLN A 75 -0.54 -6.93 2.54
CA GLN A 75 -1.39 -7.79 1.72
C GLN A 75 -2.08 -6.98 0.61
N SER A 76 -2.65 -5.82 0.96
CA SER A 76 -3.35 -4.99 -0.02
C SER A 76 -3.30 -3.49 0.29
N VAL A 77 -3.46 -2.67 -0.76
CA VAL A 77 -3.61 -1.22 -0.70
C VAL A 77 -4.90 -0.82 -1.44
N TYR A 78 -5.87 -0.24 -0.74
CA TYR A 78 -7.21 0.08 -1.25
C TYR A 78 -7.88 -1.08 -2.01
N GLY A 79 -7.73 -2.30 -1.52
CA GLY A 79 -8.30 -3.50 -2.13
C GLY A 79 -7.50 -4.06 -3.30
N HIS A 80 -6.42 -3.42 -3.73
CA HIS A 80 -5.48 -3.98 -4.70
C HIS A 80 -4.48 -4.88 -3.99
N GLU A 81 -4.45 -6.16 -4.36
CA GLU A 81 -3.49 -7.13 -3.82
C GLU A 81 -2.05 -6.75 -4.22
N VAL A 82 -1.15 -6.84 -3.24
CA VAL A 82 0.27 -6.55 -3.44
C VAL A 82 0.95 -7.82 -3.96
N PRO A 83 1.68 -7.74 -5.10
CA PRO A 83 2.46 -8.87 -5.60
C PRO A 83 3.44 -9.42 -4.54
N ASN A 84 3.55 -10.74 -4.44
CA ASN A 84 4.36 -11.39 -3.40
C ASN A 84 5.86 -11.10 -3.56
N GLU A 85 6.31 -10.75 -4.76
CA GLU A 85 7.68 -10.39 -5.12
C GLU A 85 8.16 -9.14 -4.39
N LEU A 86 7.25 -8.22 -4.05
CA LEU A 86 7.61 -6.91 -3.47
C LEU A 86 8.00 -6.99 -1.98
N LYS A 87 7.60 -8.05 -1.26
CA LYS A 87 7.97 -8.29 0.15
C LYS A 87 7.85 -7.05 1.04
N ILE A 88 6.80 -6.25 0.87
CA ILE A 88 6.58 -5.02 1.66
C ILE A 88 6.26 -5.39 3.10
N THR A 89 6.96 -4.79 4.06
CA THR A 89 6.89 -5.13 5.50
C THR A 89 6.74 -3.90 6.39
N MET A 90 6.28 -4.16 7.61
CA MET A 90 6.15 -3.18 8.68
C MET A 90 6.42 -3.85 10.03
N ALA A 91 7.26 -3.23 10.85
CA ALA A 91 7.45 -3.51 12.26
C ALA A 91 6.88 -2.34 13.07
N VAL A 92 6.19 -2.64 14.16
CA VAL A 92 5.56 -1.62 15.01
C VAL A 92 6.39 -1.43 16.28
N SER A 93 6.84 -0.21 16.50
CA SER A 93 7.56 0.24 17.70
C SER A 93 6.71 1.25 18.48
N GLU A 94 7.24 1.81 19.56
CA GLU A 94 6.50 2.71 20.46
C GLU A 94 5.99 3.99 19.77
N HIS A 95 6.80 4.59 18.90
CA HIS A 95 6.50 5.86 18.23
C HIS A 95 6.71 5.81 16.71
N THR A 96 7.14 4.66 16.19
CA THR A 96 7.53 4.49 14.80
C THR A 96 6.99 3.19 14.24
N MET A 97 6.60 3.22 12.97
CA MET A 97 6.37 2.04 12.14
C MET A 97 7.46 2.02 11.07
N ASP A 98 8.35 1.04 11.11
CA ASP A 98 9.50 0.95 10.22
C ASP A 98 9.47 -0.34 9.40
N GLY A 99 10.13 -0.37 8.24
CA GLY A 99 10.16 -1.59 7.43
C GLY A 99 10.68 -1.36 6.03
N PHE A 100 10.38 -2.32 5.16
CA PHE A 100 10.72 -2.27 3.74
C PHE A 100 9.48 -1.95 2.90
N SER A 101 9.58 -0.95 2.03
CA SER A 101 8.47 -0.45 1.20
C SER A 101 8.42 -1.06 -0.21
N GLY A 102 9.29 -2.04 -0.49
CA GLY A 102 9.41 -2.72 -1.79
C GLY A 102 10.70 -2.37 -2.53
N CYS A 103 11.20 -1.15 -2.34
CA CYS A 103 12.46 -0.66 -2.90
C CYS A 103 13.29 0.02 -1.82
N ASN A 104 12.69 0.91 -1.05
CA ASN A 104 13.37 1.63 0.03
C ASN A 104 13.00 1.11 1.42
N THR A 105 13.88 1.33 2.38
CA THR A 105 13.51 1.24 3.80
C THR A 105 12.83 2.54 4.23
N TYR A 106 11.89 2.45 5.16
CA TYR A 106 11.16 3.61 5.66
C TYR A 106 10.97 3.54 7.18
N ALA A 107 10.74 4.72 7.76
CA ALA A 107 10.33 4.91 9.14
C ALA A 107 9.22 5.97 9.21
N ALA A 108 8.00 5.55 9.54
CA ALA A 108 6.83 6.38 9.72
C ALA A 108 6.63 6.71 11.21
N HIS A 109 6.86 7.97 11.57
CA HIS A 109 6.63 8.50 12.91
C HIS A 109 5.15 8.82 13.08
N PHE A 110 4.56 8.41 14.19
CA PHE A 110 3.16 8.65 14.46
C PHE A 110 2.93 9.24 15.85
N VAL A 111 1.82 9.95 15.99
CA VAL A 111 1.32 10.47 17.26
C VAL A 111 -0.10 9.98 17.46
N GLN A 112 -0.48 9.72 18.71
CA GLN A 112 -1.84 9.34 19.05
C GLN A 112 -2.79 10.53 18.89
N VAL A 113 -4.00 10.27 18.41
CA VAL A 113 -5.07 11.27 18.28
C VAL A 113 -6.33 10.69 18.90
N GLY A 114 -6.71 11.20 20.07
CA GLY A 114 -7.81 10.67 20.86
C GLY A 114 -7.54 9.24 21.36
N ASN A 115 -8.60 8.47 21.62
CA ASN A 115 -8.46 7.18 22.31
C ASN A 115 -8.13 6.00 21.39
N ARG A 116 -8.42 6.10 20.09
CA ARG A 116 -8.29 4.99 19.12
C ARG A 116 -7.64 5.40 17.80
N GLY A 117 -7.38 6.69 17.63
CA GLY A 117 -6.81 7.24 16.42
C GLY A 117 -5.31 7.48 16.56
N PHE A 118 -4.64 7.57 15.42
CA PHE A 118 -3.29 8.07 15.32
C PHE A 118 -3.14 8.91 14.05
N LYS A 119 -2.06 9.66 13.97
CA LYS A 119 -1.69 10.42 12.78
C LYS A 119 -0.21 10.19 12.49
N VAL A 120 0.10 9.83 11.27
CA VAL A 120 1.48 9.80 10.78
C VAL A 120 1.96 11.24 10.60
N SER A 121 2.95 11.65 11.41
CA SER A 121 3.49 13.01 11.40
C SER A 121 4.57 13.17 10.34
N LYS A 122 5.41 12.15 10.17
CA LYS A 122 6.57 12.17 9.26
C LYS A 122 6.84 10.77 8.74
N ILE A 123 7.33 10.68 7.50
CA ILE A 123 7.88 9.44 6.95
C ILE A 123 9.28 9.76 6.43
N ASP A 124 10.28 9.11 7.02
CA ASP A 124 11.64 9.07 6.52
C ASP A 124 11.82 7.84 5.63
N GLN A 125 12.58 7.96 4.54
CA GLN A 125 12.87 6.86 3.63
C GLN A 125 14.25 7.00 3.00
N THR A 126 14.84 5.86 2.62
CA THR A 126 15.99 5.86 1.70
C THR A 126 15.56 6.36 0.31
N ARG A 127 16.54 6.68 -0.54
CA ARG A 127 16.32 7.23 -1.90
C ARG A 127 17.08 6.42 -2.95
N GLU A 128 16.97 5.11 -2.86
CA GLU A 128 17.49 4.19 -3.86
C GLU A 128 16.59 4.20 -5.09
N ALA A 129 17.19 4.00 -6.26
CA ALA A 129 16.44 3.88 -7.50
C ALA A 129 15.71 2.54 -7.54
N CYS A 130 14.44 2.56 -7.91
CA CYS A 130 13.60 1.36 -7.86
C CYS A 130 13.57 0.64 -9.20
N ASP A 131 13.72 -0.68 -9.14
CA ASP A 131 13.70 -1.54 -10.31
C ASP A 131 12.29 -1.78 -10.85
N VAL A 132 12.24 -2.31 -12.08
CA VAL A 132 11.04 -2.89 -12.68
C VAL A 132 11.24 -4.39 -12.73
N ILE A 133 10.35 -5.14 -12.08
CA ILE A 133 10.43 -6.60 -11.98
C ILE A 133 9.57 -7.25 -13.08
N PHE A 134 10.09 -8.31 -13.67
CA PHE A 134 9.37 -9.16 -14.63
C PHE A 134 9.23 -10.56 -14.03
N PRO A 135 8.11 -10.87 -13.36
CA PRO A 135 8.00 -12.09 -12.54
C PRO A 135 8.04 -13.37 -13.39
N GLU A 136 7.34 -13.37 -14.53
CA GLU A 136 7.32 -14.49 -15.47
C GLU A 136 7.32 -13.97 -16.92
N PRO A 137 7.86 -14.75 -17.89
CA PRO A 137 7.77 -14.39 -19.30
C PRO A 137 6.31 -14.20 -19.75
N GLY A 138 5.98 -12.98 -20.20
CA GLY A 138 4.62 -12.63 -20.65
C GLY A 138 3.70 -12.07 -19.55
N ALA A 139 4.13 -12.07 -18.29
CA ALA A 139 3.43 -11.38 -17.21
C ALA A 139 3.62 -9.84 -17.31
N PRO A 140 2.68 -9.04 -16.79
CA PRO A 140 2.85 -7.59 -16.72
C PRO A 140 4.05 -7.25 -15.83
N SER A 141 4.84 -6.25 -16.25
CA SER A 141 5.95 -5.73 -15.46
C SER A 141 5.44 -5.04 -14.19
N ILE A 142 6.12 -5.26 -13.08
CA ILE A 142 5.82 -4.65 -11.79
C ILE A 142 6.75 -3.44 -11.59
N ASN A 143 6.19 -2.24 -11.59
CA ASN A 143 6.94 -1.03 -11.25
C ASN A 143 7.00 -0.86 -9.73
N VAL A 144 8.14 -1.18 -9.12
CA VAL A 144 8.31 -1.19 -7.66
C VAL A 144 8.14 0.21 -7.07
N GLY A 145 8.68 1.24 -7.73
CA GLY A 145 8.58 2.63 -7.27
C GLY A 145 7.14 3.15 -7.20
N ASN A 146 6.28 2.74 -8.15
CA ASN A 146 4.85 3.08 -8.11
C ASN A 146 4.15 2.44 -6.90
N TRP A 147 4.48 1.18 -6.58
CA TRP A 147 3.94 0.49 -5.41
C TRP A 147 4.42 1.11 -4.10
N GLU A 148 5.72 1.39 -3.96
CA GLU A 148 6.28 2.11 -2.81
C GLU A 148 5.57 3.45 -2.60
N GLY A 149 5.53 4.29 -3.64
CA GLY A 149 4.96 5.63 -3.55
C GLY A 149 3.46 5.61 -3.24
N ASN A 150 2.72 4.63 -3.77
CA ASN A 150 1.32 4.44 -3.42
C ASN A 150 1.18 4.02 -1.95
N TYR A 151 1.88 2.97 -1.53
CA TYR A 151 1.86 2.46 -0.16
C TYR A 151 2.15 3.56 0.88
N LEU A 152 3.26 4.28 0.74
CA LEU A 152 3.65 5.33 1.71
C LEU A 152 2.66 6.50 1.73
N ARG A 153 2.05 6.84 0.58
CA ARG A 153 1.00 7.87 0.49
C ARG A 153 -0.27 7.44 1.24
N VAL A 154 -0.67 6.17 1.10
CA VAL A 154 -1.85 5.64 1.79
C VAL A 154 -1.59 5.52 3.29
N LEU A 155 -0.42 5.00 3.69
CA LEU A 155 -0.03 4.89 5.10
C LEU A 155 -0.08 6.24 5.81
N ARG A 156 0.37 7.32 5.16
CA ARG A 156 0.29 8.68 5.70
C ARG A 156 -1.14 9.16 6.00
N ARG A 157 -2.12 8.61 5.29
CA ARG A 157 -3.55 8.96 5.42
C ARG A 157 -4.30 8.04 6.38
N ALA A 158 -3.64 7.03 6.94
CA ALA A 158 -4.26 6.18 7.95
C ALA A 158 -4.52 6.98 9.23
N GLY A 159 -5.73 6.83 9.76
CA GLY A 159 -6.19 7.51 10.97
C GLY A 159 -6.51 6.57 12.13
N SER A 160 -6.75 5.29 11.84
CA SER A 160 -6.98 4.26 12.85
C SER A 160 -6.55 2.89 12.33
N VAL A 161 -6.27 1.98 13.25
CA VAL A 161 -5.92 0.59 12.97
C VAL A 161 -6.91 -0.33 13.68
N GLN A 162 -7.08 -1.57 13.24
CA GLN A 162 -7.85 -2.60 13.93
C GLN A 162 -7.20 -3.95 13.64
N GLN A 163 -6.97 -4.73 14.69
CA GLN A 163 -6.51 -6.10 14.55
C GLN A 163 -7.73 -7.02 14.42
N GLU A 164 -7.75 -7.85 13.38
CA GLU A 164 -8.79 -8.84 13.11
C GLU A 164 -8.17 -10.24 13.20
N ASN A 165 -8.76 -11.10 14.04
CA ASN A 165 -8.42 -12.54 14.17
C ASN A 165 -6.92 -12.83 14.41
N ASP A 166 -6.22 -11.98 15.17
CA ASP A 166 -4.79 -12.02 15.52
C ASP A 166 -3.78 -12.01 14.36
N ASN A 167 -4.23 -12.25 13.13
CA ASN A 167 -3.39 -12.48 11.96
C ASN A 167 -3.54 -11.40 10.89
N THR A 168 -4.53 -10.52 11.02
CA THR A 168 -4.79 -9.45 10.05
C THR A 168 -4.84 -8.10 10.74
N LEU A 169 -4.25 -7.09 10.12
CA LEU A 169 -4.20 -5.73 10.63
C LEU A 169 -4.76 -4.78 9.57
N HIS A 170 -5.93 -4.21 9.87
CA HIS A 170 -6.66 -3.30 9.00
C HIS A 170 -6.37 -1.86 9.39
N PHE A 171 -5.90 -1.06 8.45
CA PHE A 171 -5.79 0.38 8.62
C PHE A 171 -6.95 1.06 7.91
N TYR A 172 -7.56 2.04 8.56
CA TYR A 172 -8.62 2.86 8.01
C TYR A 172 -8.12 4.29 7.83
N ASP A 173 -8.55 4.92 6.74
CA ASP A 173 -8.28 6.34 6.51
C ASP A 173 -9.14 7.23 7.43
N PHE A 174 -8.94 8.55 7.36
CA PHE A 174 -9.74 9.51 8.13
C PHE A 174 -11.25 9.50 7.82
N ASN A 175 -11.67 8.85 6.73
CA ASN A 175 -13.08 8.67 6.38
C ASN A 175 -13.64 7.33 6.88
N GLY A 176 -12.85 6.54 7.61
CA GLY A 176 -13.22 5.21 8.08
C GLY A 176 -13.23 4.14 6.98
N LYS A 177 -12.64 4.40 5.81
CA LYS A 177 -12.54 3.42 4.72
C LYS A 177 -11.28 2.57 4.87
N PRO A 178 -11.33 1.25 4.61
CA PRO A 178 -10.14 0.40 4.65
C PRO A 178 -9.12 0.89 3.62
N SER A 179 -7.86 0.98 4.02
CA SER A 179 -6.80 1.67 3.28
C SER A 179 -5.60 0.76 3.01
N VAL A 180 -4.97 0.19 4.04
CA VAL A 180 -3.96 -0.85 3.92
C VAL A 180 -4.32 -2.02 4.82
N ILE A 181 -4.12 -3.23 4.31
CA ILE A 181 -4.32 -4.46 5.06
C ILE A 181 -2.99 -5.17 5.13
N PHE A 182 -2.56 -5.51 6.35
CA PHE A 182 -1.42 -6.35 6.57
C PHE A 182 -1.83 -7.70 7.11
N VAL A 183 -1.03 -8.71 6.82
CA VAL A 183 -1.10 -10.03 7.43
C VAL A 183 0.14 -10.26 8.27
N LYS A 184 0.02 -11.07 9.31
CA LYS A 184 1.16 -11.42 10.17
C LYS A 184 2.28 -11.96 9.30
N ALA A 185 3.48 -11.40 9.46
CA ALA A 185 4.65 -11.95 8.78
C ALA A 185 4.91 -13.32 9.41
N PHE A 186 4.46 -14.39 8.75
CA PHE A 186 4.87 -15.73 9.12
C PHE A 186 6.39 -15.74 9.08
N GLY A 187 7.04 -16.08 10.20
CA GLY A 187 8.50 -16.19 10.28
C GLY A 187 9.00 -16.97 9.07
N ASP A 188 10.07 -16.47 8.45
CA ASP A 188 10.73 -16.99 7.24
C ASP A 188 9.97 -18.13 6.57
N LEU A 189 9.31 -17.85 5.43
CA LEU A 189 8.79 -18.88 4.52
C LEU A 189 9.90 -19.76 3.90
N THR A 190 11.04 -19.91 4.56
CA THR A 190 11.92 -21.06 4.36
C THR A 190 11.34 -22.25 5.15
N ALA A 191 10.45 -22.98 4.48
CA ALA A 191 10.37 -24.44 4.56
C ALA A 191 9.63 -25.14 5.72
N ASP A 192 8.71 -24.50 6.44
CA ASP A 192 7.76 -25.27 7.28
C ASP A 192 6.32 -25.09 6.77
N THR A 193 6.06 -25.58 5.56
CA THR A 193 4.75 -26.15 5.27
C THR A 193 4.55 -27.26 6.30
N PRO A 194 3.55 -27.20 7.21
CA PRO A 194 3.14 -28.39 7.91
C PRO A 194 2.63 -29.30 6.80
N ALA A 195 3.42 -30.29 6.43
CA ALA A 195 2.92 -31.40 5.65
C ALA A 195 1.65 -31.84 6.38
N GLU A 196 0.52 -31.57 5.75
CA GLU A 196 -0.75 -32.15 6.10
C GLU A 196 -0.48 -33.65 6.16
N LYS A 197 -0.29 -34.17 7.36
CA LYS A 197 -0.31 -35.60 7.61
C LYS A 197 -1.74 -36.00 7.33
N THR A 198 -2.04 -36.25 6.06
CA THR A 198 -3.13 -37.12 5.69
C THR A 198 -2.77 -38.47 6.29
N ASP A 199 -3.25 -38.71 7.51
CA ASP A 199 -3.27 -40.03 8.15
C ASP A 199 -4.20 -40.94 7.34
N ASN A 200 -3.73 -41.34 6.15
CA ASN A 200 -4.39 -42.33 5.32
C ASN A 200 -3.99 -43.71 5.87
N LYS A 201 -4.68 -44.10 6.94
CA LYS A 201 -4.60 -45.42 7.55
C LYS A 201 -5.23 -46.46 6.63
N VAL A 202 -4.54 -46.83 5.55
CA VAL A 202 -4.86 -48.03 4.76
C VAL A 202 -4.17 -49.22 5.41
N LYS A 203 -4.97 -50.03 6.10
CA LYS A 203 -4.64 -51.41 6.47
C LYS A 203 -4.51 -52.27 5.21
N ALA A 204 -3.31 -52.78 4.93
CA ALA A 204 -3.07 -54.01 4.15
C ALA A 204 -1.69 -54.55 4.57
N LYS A 205 -1.61 -55.54 5.47
CA LYS A 205 -1.55 -56.99 5.22
C LYS A 205 -0.54 -57.43 4.14
N ASP A 206 0.51 -58.10 4.64
CA ASP A 206 1.19 -59.30 4.11
C ASP A 206 1.80 -59.31 2.70
N SER A 207 3.12 -59.19 2.63
CA SER A 207 4.08 -60.10 1.94
C SER A 207 5.39 -59.34 1.70
N LYS A 208 6.52 -59.73 2.28
CA LYS A 208 7.35 -60.91 1.97
C LYS A 208 8.15 -60.73 0.67
N ASP A 209 9.46 -60.89 0.86
CA ASP A 209 10.55 -61.20 -0.08
C ASP A 209 11.36 -60.07 -0.75
N LYS A 210 12.64 -60.07 -0.32
CA LYS A 210 13.87 -60.20 -1.11
C LYS A 210 14.57 -58.97 -1.70
N ASP A 211 15.77 -58.76 -1.11
CA ASP A 211 17.07 -58.66 -1.78
C ASP A 211 17.19 -57.83 -3.06
N LYS A 212 17.78 -56.63 -2.97
CA LYS A 212 18.89 -56.26 -3.87
C LYS A 212 19.70 -55.03 -3.42
N LYS A 213 20.90 -55.35 -2.93
CA LYS A 213 22.20 -54.69 -3.15
C LYS A 213 22.25 -53.67 -4.30
N ALA A 214 22.67 -52.44 -4.01
CA ALA A 214 23.74 -51.73 -4.71
C ALA A 214 24.12 -50.44 -3.98
N SER A 215 25.36 -50.41 -3.52
CA SER A 215 26.15 -49.22 -3.23
C SER A 215 26.23 -48.32 -4.46
N ASN A 216 26.08 -47.00 -4.30
CA ASN A 216 26.77 -46.08 -5.18
C ASN A 216 27.18 -44.82 -4.42
N ALA A 217 28.47 -44.74 -4.14
CA ALA A 217 29.18 -43.51 -3.84
C ALA A 217 29.38 -42.77 -5.17
N SER A 218 29.14 -41.46 -5.20
CA SER A 218 29.86 -40.60 -6.13
C SER A 218 29.99 -39.22 -5.50
N GLN A 219 31.23 -38.94 -5.15
CA GLN A 219 31.79 -37.60 -4.99
C GLN A 219 31.58 -36.84 -6.30
N ASN A 220 31.45 -35.51 -6.22
CA ASN A 220 31.87 -34.59 -7.27
C ASN A 220 32.38 -33.32 -6.58
N GLU A 221 33.71 -33.21 -6.54
CA GLU A 221 34.47 -31.99 -6.36
C GLU A 221 34.74 -31.34 -7.73
N ALA A 222 35.14 -30.07 -7.67
CA ALA A 222 35.93 -29.31 -8.64
C ALA A 222 35.18 -28.79 -9.89
N SER A 223 35.00 -27.47 -10.05
CA SER A 223 35.98 -26.43 -10.40
C SER A 223 35.95 -26.13 -11.89
N ASP A 224 36.09 -24.83 -12.20
CA ASP A 224 36.90 -24.30 -13.28
C ASP A 224 36.19 -23.67 -14.51
N LYS A 225 36.76 -22.53 -14.89
CA LYS A 225 36.75 -21.80 -16.18
C LYS A 225 35.61 -20.84 -16.55
N VAL A 226 35.86 -19.57 -16.21
CA VAL A 226 36.20 -18.48 -17.15
C VAL A 226 36.05 -18.82 -18.64
N VAL A 227 35.10 -18.18 -19.33
CA VAL A 227 35.21 -17.84 -20.76
C VAL A 227 34.56 -16.48 -20.99
N ASP A 228 35.39 -15.53 -21.42
CA ASP A 228 35.03 -14.25 -22.00
C ASP A 228 34.18 -14.44 -23.25
N ASN A 229 33.09 -13.68 -23.40
CA ASN A 229 32.66 -13.31 -24.75
C ASN A 229 32.02 -11.93 -24.78
N ALA A 230 32.85 -10.95 -25.14
CA ALA A 230 32.42 -9.68 -25.66
C ALA A 230 31.77 -9.90 -27.03
N THR A 231 30.58 -9.35 -27.25
CA THR A 231 30.14 -9.00 -28.60
C THR A 231 29.41 -7.67 -28.54
N GLN A 232 30.18 -6.63 -28.89
CA GLN A 232 29.68 -5.37 -29.41
C GLN A 232 29.08 -5.62 -30.79
N THR A 233 27.83 -5.19 -30.99
CA THR A 233 27.32 -4.70 -32.28
C THR A 233 26.40 -3.52 -31.93
N ASP A 234 26.89 -2.30 -32.06
CA ASP A 234 26.95 -1.49 -33.29
C ASP A 234 25.57 -0.91 -33.68
N THR A 235 25.42 0.35 -33.29
CA THR A 235 24.89 1.49 -34.05
C THR A 235 23.93 1.18 -35.20
N THR A 236 22.68 1.63 -35.08
CA THR A 236 21.97 2.21 -36.23
C THR A 236 21.11 3.39 -35.78
N LEU A 237 21.53 4.55 -36.27
CA LEU A 237 20.86 5.84 -36.25
C LEU A 237 19.50 5.74 -36.98
N GLY A 238 18.44 6.15 -36.30
CA GLY A 238 17.13 6.41 -36.88
C GLY A 238 16.62 7.75 -36.39
N ALA A 239 17.17 8.83 -36.95
CA ALA A 239 16.66 10.18 -36.78
C ALA A 239 15.42 10.36 -37.66
N THR A 240 14.24 10.47 -37.05
CA THR A 240 13.07 11.08 -37.68
C THR A 240 12.75 12.38 -36.97
N ALA A 241 13.07 13.46 -37.66
CA ALA A 241 12.64 14.81 -37.34
C ALA A 241 11.17 15.03 -37.73
N VAL A 242 10.64 16.15 -37.22
CA VAL A 242 9.44 16.88 -37.66
C VAL A 242 8.12 16.38 -37.04
N LYS A 243 7.61 17.08 -36.02
CA LYS A 243 6.73 18.25 -36.22
C LYS A 243 6.52 18.98 -34.89
N ALA A 244 6.96 20.24 -34.84
CA ALA A 244 6.53 21.19 -33.84
C ALA A 244 5.19 21.76 -34.32
N ASP A 245 4.16 21.64 -33.51
CA ASP A 245 2.95 22.46 -33.63
C ASP A 245 2.88 23.35 -32.39
N GLU A 246 2.96 24.65 -32.67
CA GLU A 246 2.69 25.79 -31.79
C GLU A 246 1.22 25.78 -31.33
N ALA A 247 1.04 25.98 -30.02
CA ALA A 247 -0.10 26.68 -29.42
C ALA A 247 0.40 27.10 -28.02
N SER A 248 0.88 28.32 -27.78
CA SER A 248 0.19 29.62 -27.72
C SER A 248 -0.98 29.66 -26.73
N GLU A 249 -0.80 30.47 -25.68
CA GLU A 249 -1.82 31.06 -24.78
C GLU A 249 -2.39 30.05 -23.74
N ASP A 250 -2.32 30.23 -22.42
CA ASP A 250 -2.61 31.40 -21.60
C ASP A 250 -1.76 31.43 -20.31
N SER A 251 -1.05 32.52 -20.11
CA SER A 251 -0.43 32.88 -18.84
C SER A 251 -1.48 33.49 -17.91
N ALA A 252 -2.18 32.65 -17.15
CA ALA A 252 -2.95 33.11 -16.00
C ALA A 252 -1.98 33.40 -14.83
N SER A 253 -1.56 34.65 -14.75
CA SER A 253 -1.03 35.29 -13.55
C SER A 253 -2.02 35.07 -12.39
N PHE A 254 -1.59 34.32 -11.37
CA PHE A 254 -2.33 34.24 -10.12
C PHE A 254 -1.70 35.24 -9.16
N ASP A 255 -2.42 36.35 -8.98
CA ASP A 255 -2.11 37.45 -8.08
C ASP A 255 -1.83 36.96 -6.66
N VAL A 256 -0.65 37.32 -6.14
CA VAL A 256 -0.28 37.17 -4.73
C VAL A 256 -0.97 38.29 -3.96
N GLY A 257 -2.16 37.96 -3.42
CA GLY A 257 -2.88 38.81 -2.48
C GLY A 257 -2.06 39.08 -1.23
N THR A 258 -1.46 40.26 -1.18
CA THR A 258 -0.83 40.88 -0.01
C THR A 258 -1.87 41.74 0.70
N SER A 259 -2.10 41.49 1.99
CA SER A 259 -2.83 42.28 3.02
C SER A 259 -3.53 41.27 3.94
N GLU A 260 -3.59 41.39 5.25
CA GLU A 260 -3.75 42.59 6.05
C GLU A 260 -3.43 42.28 7.52
N LYS A 261 -2.82 43.28 8.18
CA LYS A 261 -3.06 43.68 9.57
C LYS A 261 -2.69 42.73 10.73
N ALA A 262 -1.49 42.96 11.26
CA ALA A 262 -1.25 42.84 12.68
C ALA A 262 -1.99 43.96 13.41
N GLU A 263 -2.98 43.62 14.24
CA GLU A 263 -3.53 44.54 15.24
C GLU A 263 -3.08 44.08 16.62
N SER A 264 -2.17 44.88 17.17
CA SER A 264 -1.67 44.79 18.54
C SER A 264 -2.76 45.36 19.46
N ALA A 265 -3.21 44.58 20.44
CA ALA A 265 -4.05 45.09 21.53
C ALA A 265 -3.42 44.75 22.87
N THR A 266 -3.13 45.83 23.59
CA THR A 266 -2.48 45.89 24.89
C THR A 266 -3.55 46.10 25.98
N VAL A 267 -3.27 45.58 27.19
CA VAL A 267 -3.77 46.04 28.51
C VAL A 267 -5.25 45.81 28.89
N ALA A 268 -5.48 45.02 29.96
CA ALA A 268 -5.96 45.54 31.25
C ALA A 268 -5.94 44.46 32.35
N GLN A 269 -5.09 44.69 33.36
CA GLN A 269 -5.23 44.13 34.71
C GLN A 269 -6.42 44.81 35.40
N ALA A 270 -7.25 44.04 36.09
CA ALA A 270 -8.02 44.55 37.23
C ALA A 270 -8.09 43.47 38.31
N LYS A 271 -8.04 43.99 39.54
CA LYS A 271 -7.87 43.37 40.85
C LYS A 271 -9.15 42.71 41.35
#